data_AF-A0A6P4I1R3-F1
#
_entry.id   AF-A0A6P4I1R3-F1
#
_cell.length_a   1.000
_cell.length_b   1.000
_cell.length_c   1.000
_cell.angle_alpha   90.00
_cell.angle_beta   90.00
_cell.angle_gamma   90.00
#
_symmetry.space_group_name_H-M   'P 1'
#
loop_
_entity.id
_entity.type
_entity.pdbx_description
1 polymer ?
#
loop_
_entity_poly.entity_id
_entity_poly.type
_entity_poly.pdbx_seq_one_letter_code
_entity_poly.pdbx_strand_id
1 'polypeptide(L)' 'MPTQTAMATPSRKFETSDGISREESATLKNPGTPEEAISVQGSVDWVGPDGVHYKLNYLADENGFQAQGDHLPQAEH' A
#
# COMPACT_ATOMS: atom_id res chain seq x y z
N MET A 1 -2.24 10.01 -29.82
CA MET A 1 -2.87 10.96 -28.88
C MET A 1 -1.85 11.28 -27.80
N PRO A 2 -1.46 12.54 -27.57
CA PRO A 2 -0.42 12.90 -26.61
C PRO A 2 -1.03 13.32 -25.28
N THR A 3 -0.78 12.58 -24.19
CA THR A 3 -0.90 13.11 -22.82
C THR A 3 0.12 12.43 -21.92
N GLN A 4 1.11 13.21 -21.50
CA GLN A 4 1.94 13.08 -20.31
C GLN A 4 2.18 11.66 -19.77
N THR A 5 3.44 11.23 -19.84
CA THR A 5 4.10 10.54 -18.73
C THR A 5 4.01 11.42 -17.49
N ALA A 6 2.82 11.52 -16.89
CA ALA A 6 2.75 11.64 -15.46
C ALA A 6 3.42 10.38 -14.95
N MET A 7 4.34 10.52 -14.02
CA MET A 7 4.77 9.43 -13.16
C MET A 7 3.56 9.08 -12.28
N ALA A 8 2.48 8.60 -12.90
CA ALA A 8 1.29 8.11 -12.24
C ALA A 8 1.71 6.78 -11.66
N THR A 9 2.18 6.84 -10.43
CA THR A 9 2.42 5.67 -9.60
C THR A 9 1.25 4.71 -9.77
N PRO A 10 1.48 3.49 -10.28
CA PRO A 10 0.37 2.59 -10.58
C PRO A 10 -0.28 2.19 -9.26
N SER A 11 -1.42 2.81 -8.94
CA SER A 11 -2.26 2.38 -7.83
C SER A 11 -3.00 1.11 -8.28
N ARG A 12 -2.54 -0.06 -7.86
CA ARG A 12 -3.19 -1.33 -8.19
C ARG A 12 -4.22 -1.63 -7.13
N LYS A 13 -5.49 -1.62 -7.56
CA LYS A 13 -6.61 -2.11 -6.76
C LYS A 13 -7.06 -3.46 -7.30
N PHE A 14 -7.17 -4.46 -6.45
CA PHE A 14 -7.68 -5.78 -6.81
C PHE A 14 -8.72 -6.21 -5.78
N GLU A 15 -9.93 -6.43 -6.27
CA GLU A 15 -11.05 -6.97 -5.52
C GLU A 15 -11.14 -8.46 -5.87
N THR A 16 -11.03 -9.32 -4.87
CA THR A 16 -11.19 -10.77 -5.04
C THR A 16 -12.66 -11.12 -4.86
N SER A 17 -13.12 -12.19 -5.50
CA SER A 17 -14.51 -12.67 -5.36
C SER A 17 -14.92 -13.02 -3.93
N ASP A 18 -13.95 -13.12 -3.01
CA ASP A 18 -14.13 -13.33 -1.57
C ASP A 18 -14.42 -12.02 -0.78
N GLY A 19 -14.57 -10.87 -1.45
CA GLY A 19 -14.80 -9.57 -0.78
C GLY A 19 -13.55 -8.99 -0.13
N ILE A 20 -12.37 -9.43 -0.59
CA ILE A 20 -11.07 -8.89 -0.21
C ILE A 20 -10.73 -7.77 -1.19
N SER A 21 -10.52 -6.56 -0.71
CA SER A 21 -9.96 -5.46 -1.50
C SER A 21 -8.53 -5.20 -1.09
N ARG A 22 -7.66 -4.99 -2.08
CA ARG A 22 -6.25 -4.65 -1.84
C ARG A 22 -5.90 -3.48 -2.71
N GLU A 23 -5.23 -2.52 -2.12
CA GLU A 23 -4.72 -1.34 -2.79
C GLU A 23 -3.24 -1.19 -2.49
N GLU A 24 -2.43 -1.06 -3.52
CA GLU A 24 -1.01 -0.72 -3.40
C GLU A 24 -0.75 0.55 -4.21
N SER A 25 0.03 1.47 -3.65
CA SER A 25 0.45 2.72 -4.26
C SER A 25 1.93 2.95 -3.99
N ALA A 26 2.73 2.93 -5.05
CA ALA A 26 4.09 3.46 -4.99
C ALA A 26 4.04 5.01 -4.95
N THR A 27 5.04 5.67 -4.40
CA THR A 27 5.18 7.12 -4.44
C THR A 27 6.65 7.45 -4.46
N LEU A 28 7.09 8.07 -5.56
CA LEU A 28 8.45 8.60 -5.67
C LEU A 28 8.49 9.94 -4.94
N LYS A 29 9.21 10.01 -3.84
CA LYS A 29 9.48 11.23 -3.10
C LYS A 29 10.78 11.85 -3.61
N ASN A 30 10.76 13.18 -3.71
CA ASN A 30 11.88 14.00 -4.16
C ASN A 30 12.55 13.53 -5.48
N PRO A 31 11.77 13.31 -6.56
CA PRO A 31 12.33 12.94 -7.85
C PRO A 31 13.34 13.98 -8.32
N GLY A 32 14.56 13.54 -8.65
CA GLY A 32 15.62 14.40 -9.16
C GLY A 32 16.43 15.16 -8.11
N THR A 33 16.36 14.78 -6.83
CA THR A 33 17.28 15.27 -5.77
C THR A 33 18.12 14.11 -5.21
N PRO A 34 19.23 14.35 -4.49
CA PRO A 34 19.94 13.28 -3.79
C PRO A 34 19.14 12.61 -2.67
N GLU A 35 17.95 13.12 -2.34
CA GLU A 35 16.99 12.57 -1.38
C GLU A 35 15.85 11.82 -2.10
N GLU A 36 16.09 11.37 -3.34
CA GLU A 36 15.15 10.60 -4.14
C GLU A 36 14.88 9.25 -3.47
N ALA A 37 13.64 9.07 -3.03
CA ALA A 37 13.21 7.92 -2.24
C ALA A 37 11.93 7.32 -2.82
N ILE A 38 11.85 6.00 -2.92
CA ILE A 38 10.63 5.32 -3.33
C ILE A 38 9.93 4.83 -2.07
N SER A 39 8.80 5.45 -1.73
CA SER A 39 7.91 4.93 -0.68
C SER A 39 6.77 4.15 -1.33
N VAL A 40 6.65 2.85 -1.05
CA VAL A 40 5.51 2.01 -1.46
C VAL A 40 4.61 1.79 -0.27
N GLN A 41 3.36 2.23 -0.34
CA GLN A 41 2.37 1.94 0.69
C GLN A 41 1.22 1.14 0.10
N GLY A 42 0.57 0.34 0.92
CA GLY A 42 -0.66 -0.33 0.53
C GLY A 42 -1.56 -0.60 1.70
N SER A 43 -2.80 -0.94 1.39
CA SER A 43 -3.80 -1.38 2.34
C SER A 43 -4.56 -2.57 1.78
N VAL A 44 -4.72 -3.59 2.61
CA VAL A 44 -5.50 -4.79 2.35
C VAL A 44 -6.68 -4.77 3.30
N ASP A 45 -7.89 -4.70 2.77
CA ASP A 45 -9.12 -4.91 3.50
C ASP A 45 -9.74 -6.27 3.14
N TRP A 46 -10.22 -7.00 4.14
CA TRP A 46 -10.94 -8.25 3.93
C TRP A 46 -12.03 -8.44 4.97
N VAL A 47 -13.09 -9.13 4.57
CA VAL A 47 -14.13 -9.58 5.50
C VAL A 47 -13.74 -10.95 6.02
N GLY A 48 -13.57 -11.08 7.33
CA GLY A 48 -13.31 -12.37 7.95
C GLY A 48 -14.54 -13.26 8.01
N PRO A 49 -14.37 -14.54 8.37
CA PRO A 49 -15.48 -15.49 8.51
C PRO A 49 -16.52 -15.07 9.56
N ASP A 50 -16.15 -14.20 10.52
CA ASP A 50 -17.03 -13.60 11.52
C ASP A 50 -17.86 -12.40 11.00
N GLY A 51 -17.68 -12.00 9.74
CA GLY A 51 -18.30 -10.79 9.16
C GLY A 51 -17.61 -9.47 9.55
N VAL A 52 -16.44 -9.56 10.21
CA VAL A 52 -15.65 -8.40 10.64
C VAL A 52 -14.77 -7.94 9.50
N HIS A 53 -14.76 -6.63 9.22
CA HIS A 53 -13.84 -6.02 8.29
C HIS A 53 -12.47 -5.85 8.95
N TYR A 54 -11.47 -6.50 8.39
CA TYR A 54 -10.08 -6.36 8.78
C TYR A 54 -9.36 -5.45 7.80
N LYS A 55 -8.50 -4.58 8.33
CA LYS A 55 -7.66 -3.69 7.54
C LYS A 55 -6.20 -3.85 7.93
N LEU A 56 -5.36 -4.06 6.93
CA LEU A 56 -3.91 -4.16 7.04
C LEU A 56 -3.27 -3.11 6.13
N ASN A 57 -2.64 -2.11 6.73
CA ASN A 57 -1.78 -1.17 6.03
C ASN A 57 -0.33 -1.66 6.06
N TYR A 58 0.41 -1.37 5.01
CA TYR A 58 1.86 -1.57 4.99
C TYR A 58 2.53 -0.41 4.26
N LEU A 59 3.74 -0.07 4.69
CA LEU A 59 4.55 1.02 4.19
C LEU A 59 5.99 0.53 4.07
N ALA A 60 6.48 0.45 2.85
CA ALA A 60 7.85 0.18 2.49
C ALA A 60 8.51 1.50 2.08
N ASP A 61 9.55 1.89 2.79
CA ASP A 61 10.30 3.12 2.55
C ASP A 61 11.81 2.80 2.64
N GLU A 62 12.68 3.80 2.50
CA GLU A 62 14.12 3.69 2.80
C GLU A 62 14.40 3.12 4.19
N ASN A 63 13.47 3.29 5.14
CA ASN A 63 13.53 2.71 6.48
C ASN A 63 13.10 1.22 6.57
N GLY A 64 12.78 0.57 5.44
CA GLY A 64 12.36 -0.83 5.37
C GLY A 64 10.84 -1.01 5.24
N PHE A 65 10.38 -2.26 5.39
CA PHE A 65 8.97 -2.65 5.30
C PHE A 65 8.31 -2.63 6.68
N GLN A 66 7.31 -1.78 6.87
CA GLN A 66 6.54 -1.62 8.09
C GLN A 66 5.08 -1.96 7.84
N ALA A 67 4.55 -3.00 8.47
CA ALA A 67 3.12 -3.32 8.40
C ALA A 67 2.40 -2.83 9.67
N GLN A 68 1.28 -2.15 9.48
CA GLN A 68 0.36 -1.69 10.54
C GLN A 68 -1.06 -2.15 10.21
N GLY A 69 -1.67 -2.99 11.03
CA GLY A 69 -3.06 -3.39 10.85
C GLY A 69 -3.84 -3.24 12.15
N ASP A 70 -5.10 -2.84 12.06
CA ASP A 70 -6.00 -2.62 13.22
C ASP A 70 -6.22 -3.92 14.05
N HIS A 71 -6.02 -5.07 13.40
CA HIS A 71 -6.12 -6.42 13.99
C HIS A 71 -4.76 -7.08 14.27
N LEU A 72 -3.66 -6.58 13.69
CA LEU A 72 -2.37 -7.23 13.94
C LEU A 72 -1.89 -6.86 15.35
N PRO A 73 -1.42 -7.82 16.18
CA PRO A 73 -0.47 -7.46 17.21
C PRO A 73 0.67 -6.75 16.47
N GLN A 74 0.86 -5.47 16.77
CA GLN A 74 1.99 -4.68 16.30
C GLN A 74 3.20 -5.59 16.40
N ALA A 75 3.84 -5.93 15.26
CA ALA A 75 4.91 -6.90 15.25
C ALA A 75 5.91 -6.52 16.36
N GLU A 76 5.84 -7.25 17.47
CA GLU A 76 6.78 -7.12 18.56
C GLU A 76 8.05 -7.75 18.02
N HIS A 77 9.01 -6.87 17.72
CA HIS A 77 10.45 -7.05 17.60
C HIS A 77 10.99 -8.49 17.53
#